data_AF-A0A0D3I3U6-F1
#
_entry.id   AF-A0A0D3I3U6-F1
#
_cell.length_a   1.000
_cell.length_b   1.000
_cell.length_c   1.000
_cell.angle_alpha   90.00
_cell.angle_beta   90.00
_cell.angle_gamma   90.00
#
_symmetry.space_group_name_H-M   'P 1'
#
loop_
_entity.id
_entity.type
_entity.pdbx_description
1 polymer ?
#
loop_
_entity_poly.entity_id
_entity_poly.type
_entity_poly.pdbx_seq_one_letter_code
_entity_poly.pdbx_strand_id
1 'polypeptide(L)'
;MSSPDASAVLIGDIGGTNIRLVLVPDALCGSRPRPLHSVRYQTAEFAHLRDALARFVAELPAGLARVTAAALSVCGPVVEGSAICMAESMGASGWRLDEADLASSLGVGPCRLRLLNDFVAVGLALAAVPAAERVTVHAGSPLPGRPVACLGPGTGLGSVCLAWPDGDGAPLVLPSECGEADFAARSAAEWALRSHIAGKLGVRHAEHVVSGLGLRRIYDFLRSDAADAAETSGTAAAHEVEAAVRSAADPSAAIASRCTPGEPGADATCVAAMEMLISALGAEAANAALRFQAHGGVFLAGGVTAKLAARLGAGSALRDAYLGKGRSVAAYEGCPLYLVTREGDELALDGAWECARRAFQPVPRPPPASRGVPLEVCVDCVASAVAAERGGASRLELCANLLEGGTTPSAGLLRVVLRTCSLPVHAMVRPRGGDFLYSEAELEVMREEIREIKRAGAAGVVLGALRADGSVDEPVLRELVSLAAPLPLTFHRAVDVAADPVAAVEACVRCGVRRVLSSGGAPDATAGAAVLRRMVAAAGRRLTVAAAGGLSEGNAASIAAASGADEVHGSLRCVQGSAMLHRPETPVYMGSQKVHGRETEFETKVADRERVAAAVAALQTVYSGRRPAVE
;
A
#
# COMPACT_ATOMS: atom_id res chain seq x y z
N MET A 1 21.84 26.16 9.49
CA MET A 1 20.55 26.88 9.43
C MET A 1 19.61 25.98 8.64
N SER A 2 18.72 25.24 9.33
CA SER A 2 17.74 24.36 8.68
C SER A 2 16.67 25.20 8.00
N SER A 3 16.32 24.82 6.77
CA SER A 3 15.23 25.45 6.01
C SER A 3 13.91 25.27 6.79
N PRO A 4 13.09 26.32 6.95
CA PRO A 4 11.76 26.24 7.57
C PRO A 4 10.75 25.35 6.79
N ASP A 5 11.13 24.78 5.64
CA ASP A 5 10.29 23.94 4.78
C ASP A 5 10.62 22.43 4.83
N ALA A 6 11.42 21.96 5.78
CA ALA A 6 11.67 20.52 5.89
C ALA A 6 10.35 19.78 6.22
N SER A 7 9.98 18.77 5.42
CA SER A 7 8.85 17.88 5.68
C SER A 7 9.32 16.57 6.29
N ALA A 8 8.51 16.02 7.19
CA ALA A 8 8.82 14.76 7.84
C ALA A 8 7.59 13.87 8.01
N VAL A 9 7.85 12.58 8.10
CA VAL A 9 6.86 11.54 8.33
C VAL A 9 7.03 11.03 9.76
N LEU A 10 5.93 10.94 10.48
CA LEU A 10 5.89 10.31 11.80
C LEU A 10 5.65 8.81 11.63
N ILE A 11 6.58 7.99 12.08
CA ILE A 11 6.34 6.55 12.22
C ILE A 11 6.26 6.23 13.72
N GLY A 12 5.43 5.27 14.08
CA GLY A 12 5.24 4.91 15.49
C GLY A 12 4.96 3.45 15.71
N ASP A 13 5.42 2.96 16.86
CA ASP A 13 5.08 1.65 17.42
C ASP A 13 4.37 1.86 18.77
N ILE A 14 3.06 1.61 18.78
CA ILE A 14 2.14 1.85 19.89
C ILE A 14 1.83 0.50 20.54
N GLY A 15 2.73 0.07 21.42
CA GLY A 15 2.59 -1.17 22.16
C GLY A 15 1.80 -1.02 23.46
N GLY A 16 1.44 -2.16 24.04
CA GLY A 16 0.78 -2.20 25.34
C GLY A 16 1.60 -1.54 26.44
N THR A 17 2.91 -1.78 26.51
CA THR A 17 3.74 -1.23 27.60
C THR A 17 4.39 0.11 27.23
N ASN A 18 4.81 0.26 25.97
CA ASN A 18 5.58 1.42 25.53
C ASN A 18 5.01 2.00 24.24
N ILE A 19 5.11 3.32 24.11
CA ILE A 19 4.88 4.06 22.87
C ILE A 19 6.24 4.52 22.36
N ARG A 20 6.54 4.25 21.10
CA ARG A 20 7.74 4.76 20.42
C ARG A 20 7.34 5.56 19.21
N LEU A 21 7.73 6.84 19.19
CA LEU A 21 7.42 7.77 18.11
C LEU A 21 8.72 8.27 17.50
N VAL A 22 8.83 8.16 16.18
CA VAL A 22 10.05 8.51 15.45
C VAL A 22 9.70 9.39 14.26
N LEU A 23 10.31 10.56 14.23
CA LEU A 23 10.21 11.47 13.11
C LEU A 23 11.34 11.20 12.12
N VAL A 24 11.02 10.97 10.85
CA VAL A 24 11.97 10.66 9.79
C VAL A 24 11.80 11.60 8.59
N PRO A 25 12.84 11.82 7.76
CA PRO A 25 12.70 12.65 6.55
C PRO A 25 11.63 12.14 5.59
N ASP A 26 10.85 13.04 4.99
CA ASP A 26 9.76 12.76 4.02
C ASP A 26 10.29 12.43 2.61
N ALA A 27 11.32 11.59 2.51
CA ALA A 27 11.86 11.13 1.23
C ALA A 27 10.98 10.02 0.60
N LEU A 28 10.26 9.27 1.45
CA LEU A 28 9.35 8.16 1.08
C LEU A 28 9.92 7.22 0.00
N CYS A 29 11.20 6.89 0.10
CA CYS A 29 11.90 6.00 -0.81
C CYS A 29 12.94 5.16 -0.05
N GLY A 30 13.23 3.96 -0.57
CA GLY A 30 14.22 3.06 0.01
C GLY A 30 13.87 2.57 1.43
N SER A 31 14.92 2.14 2.14
CA SER A 31 14.83 1.72 3.54
C SER A 31 14.57 2.90 4.49
N ARG A 32 14.17 2.60 5.73
CA ARG A 32 13.90 3.63 6.74
C ARG A 32 15.12 4.54 6.92
N PRO A 33 14.97 5.87 6.69
CA PRO A 33 16.08 6.81 6.85
C PRO A 33 16.40 7.03 8.33
N ARG A 34 17.54 7.69 8.59
CA ARG A 34 17.94 8.02 9.96
C ARG A 34 16.89 8.91 10.64
N PRO A 35 16.53 8.64 11.91
CA PRO A 35 15.63 9.48 12.68
C PRO A 35 16.13 10.93 12.77
N LEU A 36 15.21 11.87 12.57
CA LEU A 36 15.38 13.28 12.93
C LEU A 36 15.13 13.50 14.42
N HIS A 37 14.17 12.76 14.96
CA HIS A 37 13.80 12.79 16.37
C HIS A 37 13.16 11.45 16.76
N SER A 38 13.35 11.01 18.00
CA SER A 38 12.79 9.77 18.52
C SER A 38 12.51 9.92 20.00
N VAL A 39 11.31 9.53 20.42
CA VAL A 39 10.90 9.53 21.83
C VAL A 39 10.25 8.20 22.17
N ARG A 40 10.43 7.78 23.42
CA ARG A 40 9.77 6.62 24.01
C ARG A 40 9.03 7.06 25.27
N TYR A 41 7.77 6.68 25.38
CA TYR A 41 6.93 6.91 26.55
C TYR A 41 6.43 5.60 27.15
N GLN A 42 6.02 5.61 28.42
CA GLN A 42 5.21 4.52 28.97
C GLN A 42 3.75 4.71 28.55
N THR A 43 3.12 3.65 28.05
CA THR A 43 1.71 3.72 27.60
C THR A 43 0.77 4.13 28.73
N ALA A 44 1.05 3.66 29.95
CA ALA A 44 0.28 3.96 31.16
C ALA A 44 0.31 5.45 31.59
N GLU A 45 1.18 6.28 31.00
CA GLU A 45 1.19 7.73 31.25
C GLU A 45 0.00 8.46 30.61
N PHE A 46 -0.71 7.82 29.67
CA PHE A 46 -1.74 8.48 28.86
C PHE A 46 -3.10 7.80 29.00
N ALA A 47 -4.16 8.60 28.97
CA ALA A 47 -5.52 8.08 28.85
C ALA A 47 -5.87 7.75 27.39
N HIS A 48 -5.29 8.48 26.43
CA HIS A 48 -5.52 8.31 25.00
C HIS A 48 -4.24 8.54 24.18
N LEU A 49 -4.12 7.86 23.03
CA LEU A 49 -3.00 8.04 22.10
C LEU A 49 -2.85 9.50 21.63
N ARG A 50 -3.97 10.23 21.47
CA ARG A 50 -3.96 11.65 21.07
C ARG A 50 -3.11 12.51 22.01
N ASP A 51 -3.08 12.17 23.30
CA ASP A 51 -2.35 12.92 24.33
C ASP A 51 -0.85 12.69 24.19
N ALA A 52 -0.44 11.46 23.89
CA ALA A 52 0.94 11.12 23.58
C ALA A 52 1.42 11.80 22.28
N LEU A 53 0.59 11.85 21.25
CA LEU A 53 0.90 12.54 20.00
C LEU A 53 1.00 14.06 20.19
N ALA A 54 0.08 14.67 20.95
CA ALA A 54 0.12 16.08 21.28
C ALA A 54 1.37 16.45 22.08
N ARG A 55 1.72 15.63 23.08
CA ARG A 55 2.96 15.78 23.84
C ARG A 55 4.20 15.67 22.95
N PHE A 56 4.25 14.68 22.07
CA PHE A 56 5.34 14.50 21.11
C PHE A 56 5.52 15.74 20.23
N VAL A 57 4.43 16.27 19.66
CA VAL A 57 4.47 17.49 18.83
C VAL A 57 4.95 18.70 19.63
N ALA A 58 4.54 18.83 20.89
CA ALA A 58 4.98 19.91 21.78
C ALA A 58 6.45 19.81 22.20
N GLU A 59 6.99 18.58 22.28
CA GLU A 59 8.39 18.30 22.65
C GLU A 59 9.36 18.39 21.45
N LEU A 60 8.86 18.59 20.23
CA LEU A 60 9.71 18.71 19.03
C LEU A 60 10.66 19.92 19.15
N PRO A 61 11.98 19.73 18.97
CA PRO A 61 12.92 20.85 18.98
C PRO A 61 12.59 21.92 17.93
N ALA A 62 12.79 23.20 18.28
CA ALA A 62 12.51 24.31 17.39
C ALA A 62 13.29 24.20 16.06
N GLY A 63 12.59 24.40 14.94
CA GLY A 63 13.18 24.32 13.60
C GLY A 63 13.24 22.90 13.01
N LEU A 64 12.60 21.91 13.64
CA LEU A 64 12.33 20.61 13.01
C LEU A 64 11.20 20.67 11.99
N ALA A 65 11.23 19.69 11.11
CA ALA A 65 10.34 19.51 9.98
C ALA A 65 8.87 19.37 10.39
N ARG A 66 7.96 19.94 9.61
CA ARG A 66 6.51 19.76 9.81
C ARG A 66 6.12 18.31 9.53
N VAL A 67 5.32 17.71 10.41
CA VAL A 67 4.72 16.39 10.15
C VAL A 67 3.77 16.52 8.95
N THR A 68 4.02 15.76 7.88
CA THR A 68 3.20 15.78 6.65
C THR A 68 2.39 14.51 6.47
N ALA A 69 2.80 13.42 7.11
CA ALA A 69 2.07 12.16 7.15
C ALA A 69 2.48 11.34 8.38
N ALA A 70 1.69 10.32 8.72
CA ALA A 70 2.00 9.40 9.80
C ALA A 70 1.61 7.95 9.48
N ALA A 71 2.40 6.98 9.93
CA ALA A 71 2.02 5.57 9.95
C ALA A 71 2.31 5.01 11.34
N LEU A 72 1.28 4.52 12.03
CA LEU A 72 1.38 4.08 13.41
C LEU A 72 0.96 2.62 13.50
N SER A 73 1.88 1.76 13.94
CA SER A 73 1.55 0.38 14.28
C SER A 73 0.98 0.30 15.69
N VAL A 74 -0.06 -0.49 15.91
CA VAL A 74 -0.80 -0.56 17.18
C VAL A 74 -1.01 -2.00 17.64
N CYS A 75 -0.99 -2.23 18.95
CA CYS A 75 -1.23 -3.54 19.55
C CYS A 75 -2.73 -3.90 19.60
N GLY A 76 -3.31 -4.14 18.42
CA GLY A 76 -4.69 -4.61 18.28
C GLY A 76 -5.13 -4.69 16.83
N PRO A 77 -6.35 -5.21 16.59
CA PRO A 77 -6.91 -5.31 15.25
C PRO A 77 -7.16 -3.92 14.66
N VAL A 78 -6.85 -3.79 13.37
CA VAL A 78 -7.15 -2.60 12.56
C VAL A 78 -8.09 -3.00 11.43
N VAL A 79 -9.24 -2.34 11.35
CA VAL A 79 -10.28 -2.58 10.34
C VAL A 79 -10.73 -1.24 9.81
N GLU A 80 -10.60 -1.04 8.49
CA GLU A 80 -11.07 0.17 7.78
C GLU A 80 -10.60 1.50 8.41
N GLY A 81 -9.33 1.56 8.87
CA GLY A 81 -8.76 2.77 9.47
C GLY A 81 -9.17 3.02 10.92
N SER A 82 -9.90 2.10 11.53
CA SER A 82 -10.20 2.08 12.97
C SER A 82 -9.44 0.96 13.67
N ALA A 83 -9.02 1.19 14.92
CA ALA A 83 -8.35 0.18 15.74
C ALA A 83 -8.91 0.11 17.15
N ILE A 84 -8.83 -1.08 17.76
CA ILE A 84 -9.21 -1.33 19.15
C ILE A 84 -8.03 -2.00 19.85
N CYS A 85 -7.43 -1.32 20.83
CA CYS A 85 -6.27 -1.81 21.57
C CYS A 85 -6.66 -2.11 23.02
N MET A 86 -6.50 -3.37 23.46
CA MET A 86 -7.04 -3.87 24.74
C MET A 86 -5.96 -4.22 25.76
N ALA A 87 -4.76 -3.64 25.66
CA ALA A 87 -3.71 -3.86 26.65
C ALA A 87 -4.14 -3.34 28.04
N GLU A 88 -3.75 -4.02 29.13
CA GLU A 88 -4.14 -3.67 30.51
C GLU A 88 -3.80 -2.21 30.90
N SER A 89 -2.68 -1.70 30.38
CA SER A 89 -2.21 -0.31 30.54
C SER A 89 -3.05 0.75 29.84
N MET A 90 -3.92 0.35 28.90
CA MET A 90 -4.79 1.24 28.11
C MET A 90 -6.17 1.43 28.75
N GLY A 91 -6.31 1.07 30.02
CA GLY A 91 -7.54 1.17 30.79
C GLY A 91 -8.53 0.03 30.50
N ALA A 92 -9.53 -0.13 31.37
CA ALA A 92 -10.46 -1.25 31.34
C ALA A 92 -11.32 -1.35 30.06
N SER A 93 -11.48 -0.25 29.32
CA SER A 93 -12.22 -0.21 28.06
C SER A 93 -11.34 -0.27 26.81
N GLY A 94 -10.01 -0.32 27.00
CA GLY A 94 -9.03 -0.18 25.94
C GLY A 94 -9.06 1.19 25.25
N TRP A 95 -8.21 1.33 24.23
CA TRP A 95 -8.20 2.50 23.35
C TRP A 95 -8.93 2.21 22.05
N ARG A 96 -9.80 3.14 21.64
CA ARG A 96 -10.40 3.17 20.31
C ARG A 96 -9.74 4.28 19.51
N LEU A 97 -9.21 3.92 18.35
CA LEU A 97 -8.42 4.79 17.51
C LEU A 97 -9.09 4.89 16.14
N ASP A 98 -9.07 6.08 15.54
CA ASP A 98 -9.57 6.34 14.19
C ASP A 98 -8.52 7.17 13.43
N GLU A 99 -8.26 6.79 12.18
CA GLU A 99 -7.27 7.45 11.34
C GLU A 99 -7.54 8.95 11.16
N ALA A 100 -8.80 9.35 10.96
CA ALA A 100 -9.17 10.75 10.73
C ALA A 100 -9.04 11.60 12.00
N ASP A 101 -9.45 11.06 13.15
CA ASP A 101 -9.32 11.73 14.45
C ASP A 101 -7.84 11.96 14.83
N LEU A 102 -6.99 10.94 14.64
CA LEU A 102 -5.56 11.04 14.90
C LEU A 102 -4.86 11.96 13.88
N ALA A 103 -5.28 11.92 12.61
CA ALA A 103 -4.77 12.82 11.57
C ALA A 103 -5.06 14.29 11.93
N SER A 104 -6.28 14.58 12.38
CA SER A 104 -6.68 15.90 12.86
C SER A 104 -5.83 16.35 14.05
N SER A 105 -5.60 15.45 15.02
CA SER A 105 -4.78 15.73 16.20
C SER A 105 -3.31 16.06 15.86
N LEU A 106 -2.78 15.49 14.78
CA LEU A 106 -1.43 15.76 14.27
C LEU A 106 -1.37 16.94 13.29
N GLY A 107 -2.52 17.54 12.92
CA GLY A 107 -2.58 18.60 11.92
C GLY A 107 -2.21 18.14 10.50
N VAL A 108 -2.37 16.85 10.20
CA VAL A 108 -2.16 16.29 8.86
C VAL A 108 -3.49 16.09 8.13
N GLY A 109 -3.45 15.96 6.79
CA GLY A 109 -4.68 15.78 6.01
C GLY A 109 -5.43 14.47 6.33
N PRO A 110 -6.75 14.40 6.09
CA PRO A 110 -7.64 13.29 6.51
C PRO A 110 -7.35 11.91 5.86
N CYS A 111 -6.35 11.82 4.98
CA CYS A 111 -5.86 10.56 4.40
C CYS A 111 -4.32 10.44 4.47
N ARG A 112 -3.69 11.22 5.36
CA ARG A 112 -2.23 11.27 5.56
C ARG A 112 -1.82 10.58 6.85
N LEU A 113 -2.70 9.76 7.42
CA LEU A 113 -2.38 8.86 8.54
C LEU A 113 -2.81 7.44 8.17
N ARG A 114 -1.99 6.45 8.53
CA ARG A 114 -2.34 5.03 8.45
C ARG A 114 -2.16 4.36 9.80
N LEU A 115 -3.16 3.59 10.20
CA LEU A 115 -3.05 2.62 11.28
C LEU A 115 -2.77 1.25 10.69
N LEU A 116 -1.91 0.49 11.37
CA LEU A 116 -1.65 -0.91 11.06
C LEU A 116 -1.51 -1.69 12.35
N ASN A 117 -1.87 -2.97 12.33
CA ASN A 117 -1.55 -3.86 13.44
C ASN A 117 -0.02 -3.98 13.58
N ASP A 118 0.48 -4.13 14.81
CA ASP A 118 1.91 -4.27 15.13
C ASP A 118 2.58 -5.43 14.38
N PHE A 119 1.93 -6.59 14.31
CA PHE A 119 2.44 -7.73 13.56
C PHE A 119 2.28 -7.60 12.05
N VAL A 120 1.32 -6.80 11.57
CA VAL A 120 1.30 -6.37 10.16
C VAL A 120 2.54 -5.54 9.83
N ALA A 121 2.96 -4.65 10.74
CA ALA A 121 4.20 -3.88 10.57
C ALA A 121 5.41 -4.82 10.51
N VAL A 122 5.52 -5.75 11.46
CA VAL A 122 6.55 -6.79 11.47
C VAL A 122 6.57 -7.57 10.15
N GLY A 123 5.40 -7.96 9.63
CA GLY A 123 5.27 -8.65 8.35
C GLY A 123 5.78 -7.82 7.17
N LEU A 124 5.43 -6.53 7.10
CA LEU A 124 5.92 -5.62 6.05
C LEU A 124 7.45 -5.49 6.05
N ALA A 125 8.06 -5.47 7.24
CA ALA A 125 9.52 -5.36 7.39
C ALA A 125 10.26 -6.68 7.13
N LEU A 126 9.59 -7.83 7.28
CA LEU A 126 10.23 -9.15 7.25
C LEU A 126 10.99 -9.43 5.94
N ALA A 127 10.46 -8.97 4.82
CA ALA A 127 11.10 -9.12 3.50
C ALA A 127 12.48 -8.42 3.42
N ALA A 128 12.68 -7.36 4.22
CA ALA A 128 13.93 -6.58 4.25
C ALA A 128 14.92 -7.07 5.32
N VAL A 129 14.53 -8.00 6.20
CA VAL A 129 15.43 -8.53 7.24
C VAL A 129 16.56 -9.32 6.58
N PRO A 130 17.84 -8.95 6.74
CA PRO A 130 18.94 -9.64 6.09
C PRO A 130 19.15 -11.04 6.68
N ALA A 131 19.75 -11.95 5.91
CA ALA A 131 20.05 -13.31 6.37
C ALA A 131 20.94 -13.35 7.63
N ALA A 132 21.82 -12.35 7.82
CA ALA A 132 22.67 -12.24 8.99
C ALA A 132 21.90 -11.99 10.31
N GLU A 133 20.66 -11.52 10.22
CA GLU A 133 19.78 -11.28 11.36
C GLU A 133 18.72 -12.39 11.52
N ARG A 134 18.97 -13.55 10.89
CA ARG A 134 18.13 -14.74 10.95
C ARG A 134 18.96 -15.90 11.49
N VAL A 135 18.50 -16.50 12.58
CA VAL A 135 19.05 -17.76 13.10
C VAL A 135 18.13 -18.89 12.64
N THR A 136 18.70 -19.89 11.99
CA THR A 136 17.94 -21.08 11.58
C THR A 136 17.73 -21.99 12.79
N VAL A 137 16.47 -22.21 13.17
CA VAL A 137 16.11 -23.17 14.24
C VAL A 137 15.83 -24.55 13.65
N HIS A 138 15.14 -24.59 12.52
CA HIS A 138 14.92 -25.79 11.73
C HIS A 138 15.32 -25.52 10.28
N ALA A 139 16.28 -26.30 9.79
CA ALA A 139 16.71 -26.24 8.40
C ALA A 139 15.64 -26.86 7.50
N GLY A 140 15.39 -26.21 6.36
CA GLY A 140 14.43 -26.63 5.35
C GLY A 140 14.71 -25.91 4.04
N SER A 141 13.89 -26.18 3.02
CA SER A 141 14.01 -25.57 1.69
C SER A 141 12.80 -24.67 1.44
N PRO A 142 12.93 -23.35 1.67
CA PRO A 142 11.81 -22.43 1.45
C PRO A 142 11.40 -22.46 -0.02
N LEU A 143 10.09 -22.59 -0.29
CA LEU A 143 9.53 -22.56 -1.63
C LEU A 143 9.21 -21.10 -2.03
N PRO A 144 9.83 -20.56 -3.10
CA PRO A 144 9.57 -19.20 -3.56
C PRO A 144 8.08 -18.96 -3.88
N GLY A 145 7.59 -17.76 -3.54
CA GLY A 145 6.20 -17.35 -3.78
C GLY A 145 5.14 -18.05 -2.92
N ARG A 146 5.53 -19.04 -2.09
CA ARG A 146 4.62 -19.69 -1.15
C ARG A 146 4.41 -18.82 0.10
N PRO A 147 3.29 -19.02 0.82
CA PRO A 147 3.01 -18.26 2.02
C PRO A 147 4.15 -18.34 3.03
N VAL A 148 4.36 -17.24 3.74
CA VAL A 148 5.28 -17.13 4.87
C VAL A 148 4.46 -16.81 6.10
N ALA A 149 4.66 -17.53 7.20
CA ALA A 149 4.05 -17.19 8.48
C ALA A 149 5.07 -16.43 9.34
N CYS A 150 4.61 -15.41 10.05
CA CYS A 150 5.39 -14.75 11.09
C CYS A 150 4.56 -14.71 12.36
N LEU A 151 5.15 -15.10 13.49
CA LEU A 151 4.50 -15.05 14.79
C LEU A 151 5.52 -14.76 15.88
N GLY A 152 5.08 -14.29 17.04
CA GLY A 152 6.04 -13.98 18.08
C GLY A 152 5.45 -13.50 19.39
N PRO A 153 5.98 -13.98 20.53
CA PRO A 153 5.63 -13.45 21.84
C PRO A 153 6.16 -12.01 22.03
N GLY A 154 5.28 -11.16 22.54
CA GLY A 154 5.55 -9.85 23.11
C GLY A 154 4.85 -9.75 24.46
N THR A 155 4.14 -8.64 24.70
CA THR A 155 3.15 -8.58 25.80
C THR A 155 2.03 -9.61 25.58
N GLY A 156 1.57 -9.76 24.34
CA GLY A 156 0.68 -10.84 23.87
C GLY A 156 1.35 -11.79 22.87
N LEU A 157 0.56 -12.44 22.01
CA LEU A 157 1.05 -13.26 20.90
C LEU A 157 0.50 -12.75 19.57
N GLY A 158 1.34 -12.10 18.78
CA GLY A 158 0.95 -11.62 17.46
C GLY A 158 1.34 -12.59 16.34
N SER A 159 0.62 -12.51 15.22
CA SER A 159 0.93 -13.29 14.02
C SER A 159 0.41 -12.65 12.74
N VAL A 160 1.05 -12.99 11.62
CA VAL A 160 0.61 -12.66 10.26
C VAL A 160 0.97 -13.76 9.28
N CYS A 161 0.27 -13.76 8.16
CA CYS A 161 0.62 -14.55 6.98
C CYS A 161 0.95 -13.60 5.83
N LEU A 162 2.06 -13.82 5.14
CA LEU A 162 2.46 -13.07 3.96
C LEU A 162 2.22 -13.94 2.72
N ALA A 163 1.63 -13.36 1.69
CA ALA A 163 1.38 -14.02 0.42
C ALA A 163 1.82 -13.14 -0.75
N TRP A 164 2.23 -13.77 -1.86
CA TRP A 164 2.63 -13.11 -3.10
C TRP A 164 1.72 -13.52 -4.25
N PRO A 165 0.50 -12.93 -4.35
CA PRO A 165 -0.43 -13.29 -5.42
C PRO A 165 0.14 -13.01 -6.83
N ASP A 166 1.02 -12.01 -6.95
CA ASP A 166 1.62 -11.57 -8.22
C ASP A 166 3.07 -12.10 -8.43
N GLY A 167 3.52 -13.06 -7.62
CA GLY A 167 4.86 -13.67 -7.73
C GLY A 167 5.98 -12.83 -7.10
N ASP A 168 6.36 -11.74 -7.76
CA ASP A 168 7.57 -10.95 -7.43
C ASP A 168 7.25 -9.56 -6.82
N GLY A 169 5.98 -9.29 -6.55
CA GLY A 169 5.51 -8.03 -5.98
C GLY A 169 5.81 -7.88 -4.49
N ALA A 170 5.36 -6.75 -3.94
CA ALA A 170 5.30 -6.59 -2.49
C ALA A 170 4.34 -7.62 -1.87
N PRO A 171 4.64 -8.17 -0.68
CA PRO A 171 3.75 -9.13 -0.04
C PRO A 171 2.41 -8.47 0.31
N LEU A 172 1.34 -9.21 0.09
CA LEU A 172 0.08 -9.02 0.79
C LEU A 172 0.26 -9.57 2.21
N VAL A 173 0.14 -8.71 3.22
CA VAL A 173 0.21 -9.10 4.62
C VAL A 173 -1.21 -9.29 5.15
N LEU A 174 -1.55 -10.54 5.47
CA LEU A 174 -2.83 -10.93 6.03
C LEU A 174 -2.76 -10.78 7.57
N PRO A 175 -3.50 -9.83 8.16
CA PRO A 175 -3.55 -9.66 9.61
C PRO A 175 -4.16 -10.90 10.27
N SER A 176 -3.74 -11.19 11.50
CA SER A 176 -4.38 -12.23 12.31
C SER A 176 -4.20 -11.99 13.80
N GLU A 177 -5.23 -12.32 14.57
CA GLU A 177 -5.19 -12.33 16.04
C GLU A 177 -5.09 -13.77 16.55
N CYS A 178 -4.12 -14.56 16.05
CA CYS A 178 -4.04 -15.98 16.43
C CYS A 178 -3.69 -16.20 17.90
N GLY A 179 -3.14 -15.19 18.60
CA GLY A 179 -2.95 -15.23 20.04
C GLY A 179 -4.24 -15.44 20.82
N GLU A 180 -5.35 -14.90 20.31
CA GLU A 180 -6.69 -15.00 20.89
C GLU A 180 -7.38 -16.33 20.56
N ALA A 181 -6.78 -17.17 19.71
CA ALA A 181 -7.27 -18.52 19.49
C ALA A 181 -6.97 -19.42 20.69
N ASP A 182 -7.81 -20.45 20.91
CA ASP A 182 -7.62 -21.42 21.98
C ASP A 182 -6.24 -22.10 21.96
N PHE A 183 -5.62 -22.20 23.13
CA PHE A 183 -4.38 -22.95 23.35
C PHE A 183 -4.63 -24.45 23.20
N ALA A 184 -3.96 -25.06 22.23
CA ALA A 184 -4.06 -26.48 21.93
C ALA A 184 -3.10 -27.31 22.80
N ALA A 185 -3.50 -27.59 24.05
CA ALA A 185 -2.74 -28.40 25.00
C ALA A 185 -2.45 -29.84 24.49
N ARG A 186 -1.21 -30.30 24.65
CA ARG A 186 -0.68 -31.56 24.07
C ARG A 186 -0.23 -32.58 25.11
N SER A 187 0.11 -32.11 26.31
CA SER A 187 0.57 -32.96 27.43
C SER A 187 -0.36 -32.82 28.64
N ALA A 188 -0.29 -33.77 29.58
CA ALA A 188 -1.06 -33.69 30.83
C ALA A 188 -0.76 -32.38 31.59
N ALA A 189 0.51 -31.96 31.62
CA ALA A 189 0.92 -30.69 32.22
C ALA A 189 0.32 -29.47 31.50
N GLU A 190 0.29 -29.47 30.16
CA GLU A 190 -0.34 -28.38 29.39
C GLU A 190 -1.87 -28.35 29.58
N TRP A 191 -2.52 -29.51 29.76
CA TRP A 191 -3.95 -29.58 30.10
C TRP A 191 -4.25 -29.01 31.49
N ALA A 192 -3.39 -29.31 32.46
CA ALA A 192 -3.49 -28.75 33.81
C ALA A 192 -3.26 -27.23 33.79
N LEU A 193 -2.22 -26.74 33.09
CA LEU A 193 -1.97 -25.32 32.89
C LEU A 193 -3.17 -24.61 32.25
N ARG A 194 -3.72 -25.18 31.16
CA ARG A 194 -4.90 -24.61 30.47
C ARG A 194 -6.10 -24.50 31.42
N SER A 195 -6.29 -25.48 32.29
CA SER A 195 -7.36 -25.47 33.30
C SER A 195 -7.10 -24.42 34.38
N HIS A 196 -5.86 -24.28 34.83
CA HIS A 196 -5.45 -23.25 35.78
C HIS A 196 -5.67 -21.82 35.24
N ILE A 197 -5.29 -21.56 33.98
CA ILE A 197 -5.53 -20.28 33.31
C ILE A 197 -7.04 -20.03 33.17
N ALA A 198 -7.82 -21.02 32.73
CA ALA A 198 -9.26 -20.92 32.60
C ALA A 198 -9.95 -20.57 33.92
N GLY A 199 -9.50 -21.17 35.04
CA GLY A 199 -10.05 -20.89 36.37
C GLY A 199 -9.80 -19.47 36.84
N LYS A 200 -8.71 -18.83 36.39
CA LYS A 200 -8.36 -17.45 36.76
C LYS A 200 -8.94 -16.39 35.83
N LEU A 201 -8.93 -16.64 34.52
CA LEU A 201 -9.25 -15.63 33.51
C LEU A 201 -10.57 -15.90 32.75
N GLY A 202 -11.16 -17.09 32.90
CA GLY A 202 -12.34 -17.51 32.14
C GLY A 202 -12.08 -17.84 30.67
N VAL A 203 -10.85 -17.65 30.19
CA VAL A 203 -10.43 -17.86 28.79
C VAL A 203 -9.28 -18.85 28.69
N ARG A 204 -9.00 -19.34 27.48
CA ARG A 204 -8.01 -20.40 27.23
C ARG A 204 -7.09 -20.07 26.06
N HIS A 205 -6.91 -18.79 25.76
CA HIS A 205 -6.22 -18.35 24.56
C HIS A 205 -4.72 -18.63 24.59
N ALA A 206 -4.13 -18.84 23.41
CA ALA A 206 -2.72 -19.18 23.24
C ALA A 206 -1.79 -18.09 23.79
N GLU A 207 -2.15 -16.82 23.69
CA GLU A 207 -1.36 -15.70 24.20
C GLU A 207 -1.14 -15.77 25.73
N HIS A 208 -2.05 -16.39 26.48
CA HIS A 208 -1.91 -16.50 27.93
C HIS A 208 -0.91 -17.58 28.34
N VAL A 209 -0.40 -18.34 27.37
CA VAL A 209 0.70 -19.30 27.52
C VAL A 209 1.94 -18.79 26.79
N VAL A 210 1.79 -18.36 25.53
CA VAL A 210 2.88 -18.02 24.60
C VAL A 210 3.10 -16.50 24.53
N SER A 211 3.43 -15.89 25.66
CA SER A 211 3.77 -14.45 25.74
C SER A 211 4.66 -14.18 26.95
N GLY A 212 5.11 -12.93 27.10
CA GLY A 212 5.78 -12.48 28.33
C GLY A 212 4.91 -12.71 29.57
N LEU A 213 3.64 -12.31 29.54
CA LEU A 213 2.70 -12.56 30.65
C LEU A 213 2.41 -14.06 30.82
N GLY A 214 2.41 -14.82 29.72
CA GLY A 214 2.28 -16.28 29.74
C GLY A 214 3.39 -16.96 30.54
N LEU A 215 4.65 -16.51 30.41
CA LEU A 215 5.76 -17.02 31.21
C LEU A 215 5.50 -16.89 32.72
N ARG A 216 4.97 -15.74 33.15
CA ARG A 216 4.59 -15.51 34.54
C ARG A 216 3.46 -16.43 34.99
N ARG A 217 2.43 -16.62 34.15
CA ARG A 217 1.30 -17.51 34.45
C ARG A 217 1.74 -18.97 34.57
N ILE A 218 2.65 -19.43 33.71
CA ILE A 218 3.24 -20.77 33.79
C ILE A 218 4.01 -20.93 35.10
N TYR A 219 4.84 -19.95 35.46
CA TYR A 219 5.57 -19.97 36.73
C TYR A 219 4.64 -20.06 37.94
N ASP A 220 3.58 -19.23 37.97
CA ASP A 220 2.59 -19.24 39.05
C ASP A 220 1.86 -20.60 39.14
N PHE A 221 1.52 -21.21 37.99
CA PHE A 221 0.91 -22.54 37.93
C PHE A 221 1.84 -23.62 38.53
N LEU A 222 3.10 -23.65 38.10
CA LEU A 222 4.07 -24.62 38.59
C LEU A 222 4.36 -24.45 40.08
N ARG A 223 4.27 -23.23 40.61
CA ARG A 223 4.39 -22.96 42.05
C ARG A 223 3.16 -23.42 42.83
N SER A 224 1.94 -23.22 42.30
CA SER A 224 0.73 -23.75 42.95
C SER A 224 0.70 -25.27 42.99
N ASP A 225 1.08 -25.93 41.89
CA ASP A 225 1.09 -27.39 41.80
C ASP A 225 2.14 -28.01 42.75
N ALA A 226 3.31 -27.36 42.88
CA ALA A 226 4.33 -27.76 43.85
C ALA A 226 3.89 -27.54 45.31
N ALA A 227 3.08 -26.52 45.59
CA ALA A 227 2.55 -26.27 46.93
C ALA A 227 1.45 -27.27 47.32
N ASP A 228 0.62 -27.70 46.36
CA ASP A 228 -0.39 -28.74 46.55
C ASP A 228 0.24 -30.14 46.70
N ALA A 229 1.40 -30.37 46.07
CA ALA A 229 2.16 -31.63 46.17
C ALA A 229 3.06 -31.72 47.42
N ALA A 230 3.36 -30.60 48.07
CA ALA A 230 4.22 -30.55 49.25
C ALA A 230 3.51 -29.80 50.39
N GLU A 231 2.86 -30.54 51.31
CA GLU A 231 2.50 -30.01 52.62
C GLU A 231 3.78 -29.53 53.33
N THR A 232 4.02 -28.21 53.28
CA THR A 232 4.96 -27.48 54.14
C THR A 232 6.46 -27.81 53.98
N SER A 233 7.09 -27.47 52.85
CA SER A 233 8.57 -27.26 52.82
C SER A 233 9.09 -26.57 51.54
N GLY A 234 8.76 -25.30 51.34
CA GLY A 234 9.57 -24.45 50.47
C GLY A 234 10.93 -24.17 51.12
N THR A 235 12.04 -24.34 50.39
CA THR A 235 13.35 -23.92 50.91
C THR A 235 13.38 -22.39 51.04
N ALA A 236 14.18 -21.83 51.97
CA ALA A 236 14.31 -20.38 52.12
C ALA A 236 14.68 -19.67 50.80
N ALA A 237 15.53 -20.31 49.99
CA ALA A 237 15.90 -19.84 48.66
C ALA A 237 14.71 -19.79 47.67
N ALA A 238 13.79 -20.76 47.72
CA ALA A 238 12.60 -20.74 46.87
C ALA A 238 11.66 -19.58 47.21
N HIS A 239 11.50 -19.26 48.50
CA HIS A 239 10.72 -18.11 48.97
C HIS A 239 11.37 -16.77 48.60
N GLU A 240 12.70 -16.66 48.62
CA GLU A 240 13.43 -15.47 48.18
C GLU A 240 13.23 -15.21 46.68
N VAL A 241 13.32 -16.25 45.84
CA VAL A 241 13.07 -16.12 44.39
C VAL A 241 11.63 -15.69 44.14
N GLU A 242 10.66 -16.28 44.84
CA GLU A 242 9.26 -15.91 44.71
C GLU A 242 9.02 -14.44 45.10
N ALA A 243 9.58 -13.98 46.22
CA ALA A 243 9.49 -12.59 46.65
C ALA A 243 10.13 -11.64 45.63
N ALA A 244 11.27 -12.03 45.04
CA ALA A 244 11.95 -11.25 44.00
C ALA A 244 11.13 -11.16 42.71
N VAL A 245 10.52 -12.26 42.25
CA VAL A 245 9.64 -12.27 41.06
C VAL A 245 8.38 -11.45 41.30
N ARG A 246 7.79 -11.54 42.49
CA ARG A 246 6.55 -10.84 42.84
C ARG A 246 6.75 -9.32 42.98
N SER A 247 7.91 -8.89 43.45
CA SER A 247 8.25 -7.47 43.63
C SER A 247 8.90 -6.81 42.42
N ALA A 248 9.27 -7.59 41.39
CA ALA A 248 9.87 -7.07 40.17
C ALA A 248 8.88 -6.21 39.36
N ALA A 249 9.38 -5.11 38.79
CA ALA A 249 8.61 -4.28 37.86
C ALA A 249 8.22 -5.04 36.57
N ASP A 250 9.09 -5.95 36.12
CA ASP A 250 8.80 -6.92 35.06
C ASP A 250 9.06 -8.34 35.59
N PRO A 251 8.02 -9.01 36.12
CA PRO A 251 8.15 -10.37 36.64
C PRO A 251 8.63 -11.38 35.58
N SER A 252 8.28 -11.18 34.31
CA SER A 252 8.66 -12.07 33.23
C SER A 252 10.15 -11.96 32.91
N ALA A 253 10.71 -10.75 32.95
CA ALA A 253 12.16 -10.55 32.88
C ALA A 253 12.88 -11.16 34.09
N ALA A 254 12.32 -11.03 35.29
CA ALA A 254 12.88 -11.63 36.50
C ALA A 254 12.89 -13.17 36.46
N ILE A 255 11.85 -13.79 35.89
CA ILE A 255 11.82 -15.23 35.64
C ILE A 255 12.90 -15.58 34.60
N ALA A 256 12.88 -14.93 33.44
CA ALA A 256 13.79 -15.22 32.33
C ALA A 256 15.28 -15.15 32.70
N SER A 257 15.65 -14.23 33.60
CA SER A 257 17.03 -14.07 34.08
C SER A 257 17.52 -15.22 34.98
N ARG A 258 16.63 -16.13 35.39
CA ARG A 258 16.92 -17.27 36.30
C ARG A 258 16.70 -18.63 35.64
N CYS A 259 16.58 -18.65 34.32
CA CYS A 259 16.26 -19.86 33.54
C CYS A 259 17.49 -20.58 32.99
N THR A 260 18.74 -20.17 33.27
CA THR A 260 19.93 -20.85 32.76
C THR A 260 20.40 -21.93 33.73
N PRO A 261 20.29 -23.24 33.39
CA PRO A 261 20.76 -24.29 34.28
C PRO A 261 22.26 -24.13 34.57
N GLY A 262 22.64 -24.21 35.84
CA GLY A 262 24.03 -24.14 36.28
C GLY A 262 24.60 -22.72 36.48
N GLU A 263 23.86 -21.65 36.14
CA GLU A 263 24.27 -20.29 36.48
C GLU A 263 23.93 -19.94 37.95
N PRO A 264 24.73 -19.11 38.63
CA PRO A 264 24.38 -18.59 39.95
C PRO A 264 23.04 -17.87 39.93
N GLY A 265 22.09 -18.31 40.77
CA GLY A 265 20.74 -17.75 40.84
C GLY A 265 19.70 -18.42 39.92
N ALA A 266 20.08 -19.50 39.23
CA ALA A 266 19.12 -20.34 38.51
C ALA A 266 18.08 -20.97 39.46
N ASP A 267 16.82 -20.97 39.05
CA ASP A 267 15.71 -21.55 39.81
C ASP A 267 15.01 -22.62 38.96
N ALA A 268 14.77 -23.79 39.55
CA ALA A 268 14.22 -24.95 38.84
C ALA A 268 12.82 -24.70 38.25
N THR A 269 11.98 -23.89 38.90
CA THR A 269 10.65 -23.57 38.37
C THR A 269 10.73 -22.51 37.28
N CYS A 270 11.64 -21.54 37.39
CA CYS A 270 11.92 -20.61 36.29
C CYS A 270 12.39 -21.37 35.04
N VAL A 271 13.30 -22.33 35.19
CA VAL A 271 13.76 -23.21 34.09
C VAL A 271 12.57 -23.96 33.48
N ALA A 272 11.78 -24.68 34.30
CA ALA A 272 10.64 -25.45 33.83
C ALA A 272 9.56 -24.58 33.16
N ALA A 273 9.32 -23.36 33.67
CA ALA A 273 8.38 -22.43 33.07
C ALA A 273 8.84 -21.97 31.68
N MET A 274 10.14 -21.70 31.53
CA MET A 274 10.74 -21.34 30.25
C MET A 274 10.69 -22.50 29.25
N GLU A 275 11.00 -23.72 29.68
CA GLU A 275 10.90 -24.90 28.81
C GLU A 275 9.48 -25.13 28.29
N MET A 276 8.47 -24.97 29.16
CA MET A 276 7.07 -25.08 28.77
C MET A 276 6.65 -23.98 27.79
N LEU A 277 7.09 -22.73 28.00
CA LEU A 277 6.88 -21.62 27.07
C LEU A 277 7.50 -21.91 25.69
N ILE A 278 8.76 -22.35 25.66
CA ILE A 278 9.49 -22.66 24.43
C ILE A 278 8.81 -23.80 23.67
N SER A 279 8.40 -24.84 24.38
CA SER A 279 7.68 -25.97 23.80
C SER A 279 6.33 -25.53 23.21
N ALA A 280 5.57 -24.69 23.92
CA ALA A 280 4.31 -24.14 23.43
C ALA A 280 4.52 -23.24 22.19
N LEU A 281 5.56 -22.40 22.18
CA LEU A 281 5.90 -21.56 21.03
C LEU A 281 6.24 -22.39 19.78
N GLY A 282 7.03 -23.46 19.92
CA GLY A 282 7.33 -24.37 18.81
C GLY A 282 6.05 -25.04 18.28
N ALA A 283 5.12 -25.40 19.17
CA ALA A 283 3.83 -25.98 18.80
C ALA A 283 2.95 -25.02 17.99
N GLU A 284 2.94 -23.74 18.37
CA GLU A 284 2.20 -22.70 17.67
C GLU A 284 2.85 -22.32 16.34
N ALA A 285 4.18 -22.32 16.26
CA ALA A 285 4.89 -22.16 14.98
C ALA A 285 4.51 -23.29 13.99
N ALA A 286 4.37 -24.52 14.48
CA ALA A 286 3.91 -25.65 13.66
C ALA A 286 2.42 -25.54 13.29
N ASN A 287 1.57 -25.00 14.17
CA ASN A 287 0.19 -24.68 13.84
C ASN A 287 0.14 -23.64 12.71
N ALA A 288 0.98 -22.60 12.76
CA ALA A 288 1.08 -21.59 11.73
C ALA A 288 1.55 -22.18 10.39
N ALA A 289 2.57 -23.06 10.41
CA ALA A 289 3.04 -23.78 9.24
C ALA A 289 1.91 -24.54 8.53
N LEU A 290 1.14 -25.32 9.31
CA LEU A 290 0.03 -26.13 8.80
C LEU A 290 -1.17 -25.27 8.35
N ARG A 291 -1.56 -24.29 9.16
CA ARG A 291 -2.73 -23.43 8.93
C ARG A 291 -2.58 -22.59 7.66
N PHE A 292 -1.38 -22.06 7.42
CA PHE A 292 -1.12 -21.19 6.27
C PHE A 292 -0.46 -21.91 5.10
N GLN A 293 -0.11 -23.19 5.25
CA GLN A 293 0.75 -23.90 4.29
C GLN A 293 2.01 -23.07 4.00
N ALA A 294 2.69 -22.64 5.06
CA ALA A 294 3.72 -21.62 5.04
C ALA A 294 5.05 -22.11 4.46
N HIS A 295 5.04 -22.76 3.30
CA HIS A 295 6.22 -23.37 2.67
C HIS A 295 7.31 -22.37 2.28
N GLY A 296 7.02 -21.06 2.27
CA GLY A 296 8.04 -20.02 2.16
C GLY A 296 8.89 -19.86 3.43
N GLY A 297 8.41 -20.38 4.56
CA GLY A 297 9.07 -20.39 5.86
C GLY A 297 8.18 -19.90 6.99
N VAL A 298 8.53 -20.28 8.22
CA VAL A 298 7.98 -19.71 9.45
C VAL A 298 9.05 -18.85 10.12
N PHE A 299 8.68 -17.64 10.52
CA PHE A 299 9.55 -16.70 11.19
C PHE A 299 9.03 -16.41 12.59
N LEU A 300 9.91 -16.52 13.57
CA LEU A 300 9.69 -16.05 14.92
C LEU A 300 10.30 -14.66 15.04
N ALA A 301 9.48 -13.66 15.36
CA ALA A 301 9.90 -12.27 15.53
C ALA A 301 9.39 -11.70 16.87
N GLY A 302 9.67 -10.44 17.16
CA GLY A 302 9.19 -9.75 18.36
C GLY A 302 10.18 -9.72 19.52
N GLY A 303 9.89 -8.88 20.52
CA GLY A 303 10.83 -8.52 21.58
C GLY A 303 11.24 -9.68 22.51
N VAL A 304 10.33 -10.59 22.84
CA VAL A 304 10.67 -11.75 23.69
C VAL A 304 11.55 -12.73 22.90
N THR A 305 11.18 -12.98 21.65
CA THR A 305 11.92 -13.83 20.72
C THR A 305 13.38 -13.40 20.53
N ALA A 306 13.62 -12.10 20.29
CA ALA A 306 14.97 -11.55 20.15
C ALA A 306 15.81 -11.71 21.44
N LYS A 307 15.22 -11.45 22.61
CA LYS A 307 15.89 -11.61 23.91
C LYS A 307 16.23 -13.07 24.23
N LEU A 308 15.41 -14.01 23.76
CA LEU A 308 15.60 -15.44 23.99
C LEU A 308 16.39 -16.13 22.88
N ALA A 309 16.99 -15.36 21.95
CA ALA A 309 17.63 -15.93 20.75
C ALA A 309 18.67 -17.02 21.04
N ALA A 310 19.48 -16.83 22.09
CA ALA A 310 20.48 -17.82 22.52
C ALA A 310 19.87 -19.16 22.96
N ARG A 311 18.60 -19.17 23.42
CA ARG A 311 17.86 -20.36 23.86
C ARG A 311 16.98 -20.97 22.79
N LEU A 312 16.56 -20.16 21.82
CA LEU A 312 15.63 -20.56 20.74
C LEU A 312 16.35 -21.05 19.48
N GLY A 313 17.67 -20.95 19.41
CA GLY A 313 18.47 -21.34 18.25
C GLY A 313 18.47 -22.84 17.92
N ALA A 314 19.39 -23.23 17.03
CA ALA A 314 19.53 -24.62 16.58
C ALA A 314 19.76 -25.59 17.76
N GLY A 315 19.03 -26.72 17.76
CA GLY A 315 19.12 -27.74 18.82
C GLY A 315 18.30 -27.45 20.07
N SER A 316 17.47 -26.39 20.07
CA SER A 316 16.55 -26.09 21.17
C SER A 316 15.30 -26.97 21.16
N ALA A 317 14.65 -27.10 22.32
CA ALA A 317 13.35 -27.78 22.48
C ALA A 317 12.23 -27.18 21.61
N LEU A 318 12.41 -25.94 21.12
CA LEU A 318 11.51 -25.31 20.16
C LEU A 318 11.40 -26.15 18.88
N ARG A 319 12.52 -26.64 18.35
CA ARG A 319 12.55 -27.44 17.13
C ARG A 319 11.78 -28.74 17.31
N ASP A 320 11.97 -29.40 18.45
CA ASP A 320 11.31 -30.68 18.72
C ASP A 320 9.79 -30.51 18.85
N ALA A 321 9.35 -29.44 19.50
CA ALA A 321 7.93 -29.07 19.51
C ALA A 321 7.40 -28.66 18.13
N TYR A 322 8.20 -27.96 17.33
CA TYR A 322 7.86 -27.60 15.94
C TYR A 322 7.69 -28.83 15.06
N LEU A 323 8.47 -29.90 15.27
CA LEU A 323 8.32 -31.18 14.58
C LEU A 323 7.39 -32.15 15.33
N GLY A 324 6.76 -31.73 16.42
CA GLY A 324 5.94 -32.56 17.29
C GLY A 324 4.48 -32.70 16.84
N LYS A 325 4.19 -32.88 15.54
CA LYS A 325 2.82 -32.97 14.98
C LYS A 325 2.43 -34.37 14.48
N GLY A 326 3.14 -35.41 14.91
CA GLY A 326 2.88 -36.79 14.48
C GLY A 326 2.93 -36.92 12.96
N ARG A 327 1.96 -37.64 12.37
CA ARG A 327 1.90 -37.86 10.90
C ARG A 327 1.78 -36.57 10.08
N SER A 328 1.26 -35.49 10.67
CA SER A 328 1.07 -34.21 9.96
C SER A 328 2.37 -33.47 9.69
N VAL A 329 3.47 -33.86 10.36
CA VAL A 329 4.83 -33.35 10.07
C VAL A 329 5.19 -33.50 8.60
N ALA A 330 4.81 -34.62 7.97
CA ALA A 330 5.08 -34.87 6.56
C ALA A 330 4.53 -33.78 5.62
N ALA A 331 3.55 -32.99 6.06
CA ALA A 331 2.98 -31.89 5.28
C ALA A 331 3.84 -30.60 5.31
N TYR A 332 4.78 -30.45 6.25
CA TYR A 332 5.58 -29.22 6.39
C TYR A 332 7.02 -29.45 6.90
N GLU A 333 7.52 -30.69 6.97
CA GLU A 333 8.88 -30.97 7.44
C GLU A 333 9.99 -30.30 6.62
N GLY A 334 9.70 -29.91 5.38
CA GLY A 334 10.62 -29.12 4.55
C GLY A 334 10.53 -27.61 4.79
N CYS A 335 9.56 -27.13 5.57
CA CYS A 335 9.32 -25.72 5.85
C CYS A 335 10.32 -25.22 6.92
N PRO A 336 11.23 -24.29 6.56
CA PRO A 336 12.23 -23.81 7.51
C PRO A 336 11.61 -22.96 8.61
N LEU A 337 12.21 -23.04 9.81
CA LEU A 337 11.87 -22.19 10.95
C LEU A 337 13.04 -21.26 11.26
N TYR A 338 12.79 -19.97 11.17
CA TYR A 338 13.76 -18.91 11.42
C TYR A 338 13.40 -18.11 12.65
N LEU A 339 14.43 -17.64 13.33
CA LEU A 339 14.37 -16.69 14.43
C LEU A 339 14.96 -15.36 13.95
N VAL A 340 14.20 -14.27 14.04
CA VAL A 340 14.67 -12.92 13.74
C VAL A 340 15.33 -12.33 14.99
N THR A 341 16.58 -11.91 14.88
CA THR A 341 17.36 -11.39 16.01
C THR A 341 17.25 -9.87 16.19
N ARG A 342 16.71 -9.16 15.19
CA ARG A 342 16.39 -7.72 15.29
C ARG A 342 15.37 -7.50 16.40
N GLU A 343 15.55 -6.42 17.18
CA GLU A 343 14.57 -6.04 18.19
C GLU A 343 13.20 -5.74 17.56
N GLY A 344 12.14 -6.15 18.26
CA GLY A 344 10.78 -6.15 17.72
C GLY A 344 10.23 -4.75 17.40
N ASP A 345 10.55 -3.76 18.22
CA ASP A 345 10.12 -2.37 18.03
C ASP A 345 10.84 -1.70 16.84
N GLU A 346 12.12 -2.02 16.60
CA GLU A 346 12.80 -1.60 15.37
C GLU A 346 12.15 -2.19 14.12
N LEU A 347 11.75 -3.46 14.19
CA LEU A 347 11.09 -4.15 13.08
C LEU A 347 9.69 -3.59 12.82
N ALA A 348 8.93 -3.27 13.88
CA ALA A 348 7.64 -2.59 13.77
C ALA A 348 7.79 -1.20 13.14
N LEU A 349 8.81 -0.42 13.54
CA LEU A 349 9.10 0.89 12.94
C LEU A 349 9.52 0.79 11.47
N ASP A 350 10.33 -0.20 11.09
CA ASP A 350 10.66 -0.48 9.69
C ASP A 350 9.38 -0.79 8.88
N GLY A 351 8.44 -1.53 9.48
CA GLY A 351 7.14 -1.85 8.90
C GLY A 351 6.23 -0.64 8.75
N ALA A 352 6.17 0.22 9.77
CA ALA A 352 5.45 1.48 9.74
C ALA A 352 6.03 2.42 8.66
N TRP A 353 7.35 2.47 8.50
CA TRP A 353 7.99 3.17 7.39
C TRP A 353 7.58 2.60 6.04
N GLU A 354 7.61 1.28 5.87
CA GLU A 354 7.21 0.64 4.61
C GLU A 354 5.72 0.90 4.30
N CYS A 355 4.85 0.94 5.32
CA CYS A 355 3.47 1.35 5.18
C CYS A 355 3.36 2.81 4.72
N ALA A 356 4.04 3.74 5.40
CA ALA A 356 4.06 5.15 5.03
C ALA A 356 4.58 5.35 3.60
N ARG A 357 5.65 4.65 3.23
CA ARG A 357 6.19 4.61 1.88
C ARG A 357 5.12 4.17 0.90
N ARG A 358 4.47 3.03 1.08
CA ARG A 358 3.44 2.57 0.12
C ARG A 358 2.21 3.49 0.07
N ALA A 359 1.79 4.03 1.20
CA ALA A 359 0.55 4.79 1.31
C ALA A 359 0.69 6.26 0.87
N PHE A 360 1.85 6.85 1.12
CA PHE A 360 2.08 8.29 0.95
C PHE A 360 3.19 8.62 -0.02
N GLN A 361 4.01 7.64 -0.44
CA GLN A 361 4.95 7.88 -1.54
C GLN A 361 4.11 8.48 -2.64
N PRO A 362 4.46 9.69 -3.10
CA PRO A 362 3.77 10.27 -4.23
C PRO A 362 3.81 9.19 -5.31
N VAL A 363 2.64 8.68 -5.73
CA VAL A 363 2.51 8.03 -7.04
C VAL A 363 3.32 8.94 -7.93
N PRO A 364 4.44 8.47 -8.54
CA PRO A 364 5.46 9.34 -9.07
C PRO A 364 4.73 10.45 -9.79
N ARG A 365 4.74 11.65 -9.20
CA ARG A 365 4.24 12.78 -9.96
C ARG A 365 5.19 12.77 -11.13
N PRO A 366 4.69 12.61 -12.36
CA PRO A 366 5.57 12.79 -13.47
C PRO A 366 6.22 14.15 -13.21
N PRO A 367 7.55 14.24 -13.34
CA PRO A 367 8.22 15.52 -13.20
C PRO A 367 7.37 16.55 -13.97
N PRO A 368 7.13 17.77 -13.45
CA PRO A 368 6.53 18.81 -14.29
C PRO A 368 7.29 18.74 -15.61
N ALA A 369 6.57 18.40 -16.69
CA ALA A 369 7.13 17.73 -17.86
C ALA A 369 8.53 18.27 -18.12
N SER A 370 9.54 17.43 -18.01
CA SER A 370 10.94 17.81 -18.23
C SER A 370 11.04 18.50 -19.57
N ARG A 371 10.97 19.85 -19.59
CA ARG A 371 10.95 20.78 -20.75
C ARG A 371 10.90 20.08 -22.12
N GLY A 372 9.83 19.31 -22.30
CA GLY A 372 9.62 18.44 -23.45
C GLY A 372 8.53 19.05 -24.30
N VAL A 373 8.51 18.71 -25.58
CA VAL A 373 7.44 19.15 -26.46
C VAL A 373 6.09 18.67 -25.91
N PRO A 374 5.08 19.55 -25.79
CA PRO A 374 3.78 19.20 -25.24
C PRO A 374 2.92 18.40 -26.24
N LEU A 375 3.37 17.17 -26.51
CA LEU A 375 2.67 16.18 -27.32
C LEU A 375 2.08 15.10 -26.39
N GLU A 376 0.77 14.94 -26.44
CA GLU A 376 0.05 13.80 -25.89
C GLU A 376 -0.29 12.80 -26.99
N VAL A 377 -0.05 11.52 -26.74
CA VAL A 377 -0.39 10.45 -27.68
C VAL A 377 -1.53 9.59 -27.14
N CYS A 378 -2.58 9.45 -27.96
CA CYS A 378 -3.71 8.56 -27.68
C CYS A 378 -3.34 7.11 -28.01
N VAL A 379 -3.47 6.22 -27.03
CA VAL A 379 -3.03 4.81 -27.12
C VAL A 379 -4.12 3.85 -26.64
N ASP A 380 -4.16 2.66 -27.20
CA ASP A 380 -5.13 1.60 -26.89
C ASP A 380 -4.50 0.23 -26.59
N CYS A 381 -3.17 0.16 -26.56
CA CYS A 381 -2.44 -1.04 -26.20
C CYS A 381 -1.06 -0.71 -25.62
N VAL A 382 -0.44 -1.68 -24.96
CA VAL A 382 0.89 -1.53 -24.33
C VAL A 382 1.97 -1.21 -25.37
N ALA A 383 1.90 -1.83 -26.56
CA ALA A 383 2.85 -1.56 -27.64
C ALA A 383 2.80 -0.09 -28.09
N SER A 384 1.60 0.46 -28.26
CA SER A 384 1.40 1.87 -28.58
C SER A 384 1.95 2.80 -27.48
N ALA A 385 1.69 2.48 -26.21
CA ALA A 385 2.19 3.24 -25.06
C ALA A 385 3.73 3.30 -25.03
N VAL A 386 4.39 2.16 -25.21
CA VAL A 386 5.86 2.06 -25.27
C VAL A 386 6.43 2.78 -26.50
N ALA A 387 5.77 2.67 -27.65
CA ALA A 387 6.19 3.36 -28.86
C ALA A 387 6.10 4.89 -28.71
N ALA A 388 5.02 5.39 -28.09
CA ALA A 388 4.84 6.81 -27.81
C ALA A 388 5.90 7.34 -26.84
N GLU A 389 6.20 6.63 -25.76
CA GLU A 389 7.27 7.00 -24.82
C GLU A 389 8.64 7.04 -25.51
N ARG A 390 9.00 5.99 -26.27
CA ARG A 390 10.27 5.93 -27.01
C ARG A 390 10.35 6.94 -28.15
N GLY A 391 9.21 7.43 -28.62
CA GLY A 391 9.11 8.51 -29.60
C GLY A 391 9.26 9.90 -28.97
N GLY A 392 9.29 10.01 -27.64
CA GLY A 392 9.45 11.28 -26.94
C GLY A 392 8.14 12.02 -26.67
N ALA A 393 7.00 11.32 -26.66
CA ALA A 393 5.76 11.91 -26.16
C ALA A 393 5.92 12.39 -24.71
N SER A 394 5.18 13.42 -24.34
CA SER A 394 5.20 13.98 -22.97
C SER A 394 4.13 13.40 -22.06
N ARG A 395 3.09 12.79 -22.65
CA ARG A 395 1.93 12.24 -21.94
C ARG A 395 1.22 11.21 -22.80
N LEU A 396 0.54 10.26 -22.14
CA LEU A 396 -0.35 9.30 -22.77
C LEU A 396 -1.80 9.60 -22.41
N GLU A 397 -2.70 9.52 -23.39
CA GLU A 397 -4.12 9.31 -23.15
C GLU A 397 -4.44 7.83 -23.42
N LEU A 398 -4.83 7.09 -22.40
CA LEU A 398 -5.17 5.67 -22.52
C LEU A 398 -6.67 5.49 -22.74
N CYS A 399 -7.01 4.82 -23.84
CA CYS A 399 -8.37 4.55 -24.29
C CYS A 399 -8.55 3.07 -24.61
N ALA A 400 -9.81 2.63 -24.74
CA ALA A 400 -10.19 1.47 -25.55
C ALA A 400 -10.94 1.91 -26.81
N ASN A 401 -11.18 0.98 -27.73
CA ASN A 401 -12.12 1.15 -28.86
C ASN A 401 -11.92 2.46 -29.65
N LEU A 402 -10.69 2.77 -30.08
CA LEU A 402 -10.38 4.02 -30.78
C LEU A 402 -11.11 4.21 -32.12
N LEU A 403 -11.72 3.16 -32.67
CA LEU A 403 -12.63 3.27 -33.82
C LEU A 403 -13.92 4.04 -33.48
N GLU A 404 -14.35 4.03 -32.22
CA GLU A 404 -15.50 4.77 -31.70
C GLU A 404 -15.13 6.16 -31.13
N GLY A 405 -13.89 6.60 -31.39
CA GLY A 405 -13.34 7.84 -30.83
C GLY A 405 -12.80 7.71 -29.40
N GLY A 406 -12.72 6.49 -28.86
CA GLY A 406 -12.19 6.20 -27.53
C GLY A 406 -13.29 5.95 -26.49
N THR A 407 -13.17 4.85 -25.76
CA THR A 407 -13.99 4.52 -24.58
C THR A 407 -13.09 4.23 -23.38
N THR A 408 -13.68 4.03 -22.20
CA THR A 408 -12.94 3.66 -20.99
C THR A 408 -12.09 2.40 -21.23
N PRO A 409 -10.77 2.40 -20.91
CA PRO A 409 -9.92 1.23 -21.03
C PRO A 409 -10.22 0.20 -19.92
N SER A 410 -9.91 -1.07 -20.16
CA SER A 410 -10.01 -2.07 -19.10
C SER A 410 -9.00 -1.81 -17.98
N ALA A 411 -9.35 -2.12 -16.74
CA ALA A 411 -8.45 -2.00 -15.59
C ALA A 411 -7.14 -2.79 -15.78
N GLY A 412 -7.20 -3.95 -16.46
CA GLY A 412 -6.02 -4.74 -16.80
C GLY A 412 -5.06 -4.00 -17.73
N LEU A 413 -5.58 -3.37 -18.80
CA LEU A 413 -4.75 -2.58 -19.72
C LEU A 413 -4.10 -1.40 -18.98
N LEU A 414 -4.87 -0.66 -18.18
CA LEU A 414 -4.37 0.47 -17.40
C LEU A 414 -3.21 0.06 -16.48
N ARG A 415 -3.38 -1.00 -15.68
CA ARG A 415 -2.35 -1.47 -14.75
C ARG A 415 -1.08 -1.93 -15.47
N VAL A 416 -1.19 -2.59 -16.63
CA VAL A 416 -0.01 -3.01 -17.39
C VAL A 416 0.72 -1.81 -18.00
N VAL A 417 0.00 -0.83 -18.55
CA VAL A 417 0.62 0.40 -19.09
C VAL A 417 1.33 1.18 -17.98
N LEU A 418 0.70 1.36 -16.83
CA LEU A 418 1.31 2.05 -15.67
C LEU A 418 2.58 1.36 -15.14
N ARG A 419 2.67 0.03 -15.29
CA ARG A 419 3.88 -0.73 -14.92
C ARG A 419 4.98 -0.67 -15.99
N THR A 420 4.62 -0.41 -17.24
CA THR A 420 5.52 -0.55 -18.40
C THR A 420 6.06 0.79 -18.88
N CYS A 421 5.33 1.89 -18.64
CA CYS A 421 5.66 3.23 -19.10
C CYS A 421 5.80 4.17 -17.91
N SER A 422 6.72 5.14 -18.03
CA SER A 422 7.01 6.15 -17.01
C SER A 422 6.31 7.49 -17.26
N LEU A 423 5.76 7.70 -18.46
CA LEU A 423 4.99 8.90 -18.80
C LEU A 423 3.70 9.03 -17.97
N PRO A 424 3.23 10.27 -17.71
CA PRO A 424 1.88 10.49 -17.19
C PRO A 424 0.85 9.78 -18.06
N VAL A 425 -0.05 9.01 -17.43
CA VAL A 425 -1.19 8.39 -18.12
C VAL A 425 -2.47 9.06 -17.67
N HIS A 426 -3.19 9.68 -18.61
CA HIS A 426 -4.56 10.12 -18.41
C HIS A 426 -5.50 9.07 -19.00
N ALA A 427 -6.43 8.53 -18.21
CA ALA A 427 -7.32 7.48 -18.68
C ALA A 427 -8.69 8.04 -19.09
N MET A 428 -9.22 7.55 -20.20
CA MET A 428 -10.56 7.88 -20.69
C MET A 428 -11.63 7.35 -19.72
N VAL A 429 -12.67 8.15 -19.47
CA VAL A 429 -13.90 7.78 -18.78
C VAL A 429 -15.05 8.12 -19.73
N ARG A 430 -15.42 7.15 -20.55
CA ARG A 430 -16.49 7.24 -21.54
C ARG A 430 -17.11 5.85 -21.75
N PRO A 431 -18.33 5.61 -21.26
CA PRO A 431 -18.89 4.25 -21.16
C PRO A 431 -19.26 3.64 -22.52
N ARG A 432 -19.44 4.46 -23.56
CA ARG A 432 -19.81 4.03 -24.92
C ARG A 432 -19.42 5.05 -25.99
N GLY A 433 -19.45 4.63 -27.26
CA GLY A 433 -19.48 5.53 -28.41
C GLY A 433 -20.76 6.40 -28.49
N GLY A 434 -20.84 7.22 -29.54
CA GLY A 434 -21.99 8.11 -29.77
C GLY A 434 -21.89 9.46 -29.04
N ASP A 435 -23.04 9.96 -28.59
CA ASP A 435 -23.19 11.26 -27.93
C ASP A 435 -22.56 11.32 -26.52
N PHE A 436 -22.72 12.48 -25.88
CA PHE A 436 -22.22 12.80 -24.53
C PHE A 436 -23.37 13.20 -23.58
N LEU A 437 -24.60 12.79 -23.93
CA LEU A 437 -25.78 12.97 -23.11
C LEU A 437 -26.00 11.65 -22.35
N TYR A 438 -25.58 11.61 -21.10
CA TYR A 438 -25.58 10.38 -20.32
C TYR A 438 -26.85 10.24 -19.48
N SER A 439 -27.35 9.02 -19.40
CA SER A 439 -28.34 8.62 -18.39
C SER A 439 -27.68 8.50 -17.01
N GLU A 440 -28.49 8.52 -15.94
CA GLU A 440 -27.97 8.31 -14.58
C GLU A 440 -27.24 6.98 -14.40
N ALA A 441 -27.69 5.92 -15.07
CA ALA A 441 -27.02 4.62 -15.02
C ALA A 441 -25.61 4.68 -15.66
N GLU A 442 -25.46 5.43 -16.75
CA GLU A 442 -24.16 5.64 -17.40
C GLU A 442 -23.25 6.53 -16.56
N LEU A 443 -23.80 7.55 -15.89
CA LEU A 443 -23.07 8.36 -14.94
C LEU A 443 -22.57 7.53 -13.76
N GLU A 444 -23.35 6.56 -13.27
CA GLU A 444 -22.89 5.67 -12.20
C GLU A 444 -21.72 4.80 -12.65
N VAL A 445 -21.75 4.28 -13.89
CA VAL A 445 -20.59 3.58 -14.47
C VAL A 445 -19.38 4.52 -14.51
N MET A 446 -19.55 5.77 -14.97
CA MET A 446 -18.45 6.73 -15.00
C MET A 446 -17.87 7.01 -13.61
N ARG A 447 -18.70 7.07 -12.56
CA ARG A 447 -18.24 7.25 -11.17
C ARG A 447 -17.38 6.09 -10.70
N GLU A 448 -17.80 4.85 -10.95
CA GLU A 448 -17.02 3.66 -10.60
C GLU A 448 -15.69 3.60 -11.37
N GLU A 449 -15.71 3.92 -12.66
CA GLU A 449 -14.49 3.97 -13.46
C GLU A 449 -13.49 5.01 -12.96
N ILE A 450 -13.97 6.21 -12.55
CA ILE A 450 -13.10 7.22 -11.92
C ILE A 450 -12.47 6.67 -10.64
N ARG A 451 -13.24 5.98 -9.78
CA ARG A 451 -12.70 5.39 -8.55
C ARG A 451 -11.63 4.36 -8.86
N GLU A 452 -11.85 3.50 -9.85
CA GLU A 452 -10.90 2.47 -10.23
C GLU A 452 -9.63 3.06 -10.87
N ILE A 453 -9.76 4.03 -11.76
CA ILE A 453 -8.64 4.74 -12.39
C ILE A 453 -7.75 5.42 -11.32
N LYS A 454 -8.38 6.03 -10.30
CA LYS A 454 -7.66 6.61 -9.15
C LYS A 454 -6.91 5.55 -8.36
N ARG A 455 -7.56 4.43 -8.01
CA ARG A 455 -6.93 3.31 -7.29
C ARG A 455 -5.76 2.72 -8.06
N ALA A 456 -5.87 2.64 -9.38
CA ALA A 456 -4.81 2.11 -10.25
C ALA A 456 -3.57 3.03 -10.32
N GLY A 457 -3.69 4.32 -10.00
CA GLY A 457 -2.56 5.26 -9.98
C GLY A 457 -2.38 6.06 -11.27
N ALA A 458 -3.44 6.30 -12.05
CA ALA A 458 -3.36 7.19 -13.21
C ALA A 458 -3.03 8.64 -12.82
N ALA A 459 -2.42 9.38 -13.74
CA ALA A 459 -2.03 10.77 -13.54
C ALA A 459 -3.16 11.78 -13.81
N GLY A 460 -4.25 11.34 -14.46
CA GLY A 460 -5.40 12.19 -14.80
C GLY A 460 -6.57 11.39 -15.35
N VAL A 461 -7.72 12.04 -15.47
CA VAL A 461 -8.94 11.47 -16.10
C VAL A 461 -9.36 12.33 -17.29
N VAL A 462 -9.95 11.70 -18.30
CA VAL A 462 -10.45 12.37 -19.50
C VAL A 462 -11.92 12.02 -19.70
N LEU A 463 -12.81 13.02 -19.79
CA LEU A 463 -14.24 12.80 -20.01
C LEU A 463 -14.91 14.04 -20.58
N GLY A 464 -16.21 13.99 -20.82
CA GLY A 464 -17.01 15.18 -21.10
C GLY A 464 -18.49 14.83 -21.16
N ALA A 465 -19.32 15.73 -20.67
CA ALA A 465 -20.76 15.57 -20.58
C ALA A 465 -21.45 16.83 -21.12
N LEU A 466 -22.45 16.62 -21.99
CA LEU A 466 -23.26 17.67 -22.59
C LEU A 466 -24.73 17.45 -22.28
N ARG A 467 -25.49 18.53 -22.37
CA ARG A 467 -26.94 18.53 -22.35
C ARG A 467 -27.52 18.37 -23.75
N ALA A 468 -28.82 18.08 -23.81
CA ALA A 468 -29.56 17.94 -25.06
C ALA A 468 -29.53 19.21 -25.94
N ASP A 469 -29.33 20.40 -25.35
CA ASP A 469 -29.17 21.67 -26.07
C ASP A 469 -27.74 21.92 -26.56
N GLY A 470 -26.81 20.99 -26.32
CA GLY A 470 -25.40 21.12 -26.69
C GLY A 470 -24.57 21.98 -25.73
N SER A 471 -25.11 22.42 -24.60
CA SER A 471 -24.34 23.08 -23.53
C SER A 471 -23.59 22.06 -22.67
N VAL A 472 -22.55 22.50 -21.96
CA VAL A 472 -21.85 21.65 -20.99
C VAL A 472 -22.76 21.35 -19.80
N ASP A 473 -22.84 20.09 -19.40
CA ASP A 473 -23.57 19.71 -18.18
C ASP A 473 -22.75 20.05 -16.93
N GLU A 474 -22.76 21.32 -16.53
CA GLU A 474 -21.92 21.80 -15.44
C GLU A 474 -22.15 21.12 -14.08
N PRO A 475 -23.38 20.83 -13.63
CA PRO A 475 -23.62 20.04 -12.41
C PRO A 475 -22.91 18.69 -12.43
N VAL A 476 -23.11 17.90 -13.50
CA VAL A 476 -22.45 16.59 -13.66
C VAL A 476 -20.94 16.78 -13.72
N LEU A 477 -20.46 17.76 -14.49
CA LEU A 477 -19.02 17.99 -14.64
C LEU A 477 -18.36 18.38 -13.31
N ARG A 478 -18.98 19.24 -12.49
CA ARG A 478 -18.47 19.61 -11.15
C ARG A 478 -18.41 18.40 -10.22
N GLU A 479 -19.43 17.55 -10.26
CA GLU A 479 -19.45 16.31 -9.49
C GLU A 479 -18.28 15.39 -9.87
N LEU A 480 -18.09 15.13 -11.17
CA LEU A 480 -17.03 14.26 -11.66
C LEU A 480 -15.63 14.85 -11.45
N VAL A 481 -15.46 16.17 -11.55
CA VAL A 481 -14.21 16.86 -11.18
C VAL A 481 -13.90 16.66 -9.69
N SER A 482 -14.90 16.81 -8.81
CA SER A 482 -14.74 16.59 -7.37
C SER A 482 -14.39 15.13 -7.06
N LEU A 483 -15.02 14.18 -7.75
CA LEU A 483 -14.75 12.75 -7.59
C LEU A 483 -13.34 12.38 -8.08
N ALA A 484 -12.87 13.00 -9.16
CA ALA A 484 -11.53 12.78 -9.71
C ALA A 484 -10.40 13.31 -8.80
N ALA A 485 -10.67 14.36 -8.02
CA ALA A 485 -9.66 15.02 -7.18
C ALA A 485 -8.88 14.03 -6.28
N PRO A 486 -7.54 14.12 -6.19
CA PRO A 486 -6.71 15.22 -6.66
C PRO A 486 -6.26 15.13 -8.13
N LEU A 487 -6.75 14.17 -8.92
CA LEU A 487 -6.35 14.03 -10.31
C LEU A 487 -6.91 15.18 -11.16
N PRO A 488 -6.11 15.76 -12.08
CA PRO A 488 -6.61 16.72 -13.06
C PRO A 488 -7.58 16.05 -14.04
N LEU A 489 -8.63 16.80 -14.40
CA LEU A 489 -9.59 16.39 -15.43
C LEU A 489 -9.33 17.12 -16.74
N THR A 490 -9.31 16.37 -17.84
CA THR A 490 -9.35 16.85 -19.22
C THR A 490 -10.78 16.73 -19.76
N PHE A 491 -11.36 17.82 -20.26
CA PHE A 491 -12.59 17.77 -21.03
C PHE A 491 -12.28 17.40 -22.48
N HIS A 492 -12.73 16.24 -22.94
CA HIS A 492 -12.38 15.72 -24.27
C HIS A 492 -13.15 16.39 -25.41
N ARG A 493 -13.10 15.79 -26.60
CA ARG A 493 -13.72 16.28 -27.84
C ARG A 493 -15.24 16.42 -27.86
N ALA A 494 -15.95 16.13 -26.76
CA ALA A 494 -17.33 16.60 -26.59
C ALA A 494 -17.47 18.11 -26.83
N VAL A 495 -16.42 18.89 -26.52
CA VAL A 495 -16.41 20.34 -26.80
C VAL A 495 -16.60 20.66 -28.28
N ASP A 496 -16.19 19.77 -29.19
CA ASP A 496 -16.27 19.99 -30.63
C ASP A 496 -17.70 19.82 -31.18
N VAL A 497 -18.58 19.17 -30.42
CA VAL A 497 -20.01 19.02 -30.77
C VAL A 497 -20.92 19.85 -29.86
N ALA A 498 -20.33 20.70 -29.01
CA ALA A 498 -21.08 21.66 -28.21
C ALA A 498 -21.67 22.77 -29.10
N ALA A 499 -22.77 23.38 -28.67
CA ALA A 499 -23.45 24.45 -29.42
C ALA A 499 -22.54 25.66 -29.66
N ASP A 500 -21.66 25.97 -28.71
CA ASP A 500 -20.57 26.95 -28.86
C ASP A 500 -19.31 26.42 -28.15
N PRO A 501 -18.29 25.97 -28.91
CA PRO A 501 -17.04 25.47 -28.34
C PRO A 501 -16.28 26.48 -27.47
N VAL A 502 -16.40 27.79 -27.74
CA VAL A 502 -15.73 28.83 -26.94
C VAL A 502 -16.45 29.05 -25.62
N ALA A 503 -17.79 29.09 -25.63
CA ALA A 503 -18.58 29.16 -24.41
C ALA A 503 -18.39 27.91 -23.53
N ALA A 504 -18.24 26.73 -24.14
CA ALA A 504 -17.95 25.49 -23.45
C ALA A 504 -16.59 25.51 -22.71
N VAL A 505 -15.57 26.19 -23.24
CA VAL A 505 -14.29 26.40 -22.53
C VAL A 505 -14.50 27.18 -21.23
N GLU A 506 -15.28 28.26 -21.25
CA GLU A 506 -15.59 29.04 -20.05
C GLU A 506 -16.38 28.22 -19.02
N ALA A 507 -17.29 27.35 -19.47
CA ALA A 507 -18.00 26.41 -18.59
C ALA A 507 -17.02 25.41 -17.94
N CYS A 508 -16.07 24.87 -18.71
CA CYS A 508 -15.02 23.99 -18.18
C CYS A 508 -14.18 24.69 -17.11
N VAL A 509 -13.79 25.95 -17.34
CA VAL A 509 -13.06 26.76 -16.34
C VAL A 509 -13.86 26.91 -15.04
N ARG A 510 -15.15 27.23 -15.11
CA ARG A 510 -16.03 27.33 -13.92
C ARG A 510 -16.14 26.02 -13.15
N CYS A 511 -16.05 24.88 -13.84
CA CYS A 511 -16.18 23.56 -13.24
C CYS A 511 -14.86 23.01 -12.67
N GLY A 512 -13.73 23.71 -12.83
CA GLY A 512 -12.43 23.26 -12.32
C GLY A 512 -11.69 22.27 -13.23
N VAL A 513 -12.10 22.16 -14.50
CA VAL A 513 -11.36 21.41 -15.53
C VAL A 513 -9.98 22.05 -15.73
N ARG A 514 -8.96 21.23 -16.00
CA ARG A 514 -7.58 21.72 -16.19
C ARG A 514 -7.15 21.77 -17.65
N ARG A 515 -7.81 20.99 -18.51
CA ARG A 515 -7.44 20.87 -19.93
C ARG A 515 -8.65 20.62 -20.82
N VAL A 516 -8.67 21.15 -22.04
CA VAL A 516 -9.65 20.83 -23.08
C VAL A 516 -8.94 20.25 -24.32
N LEU A 517 -9.46 19.14 -24.86
CA LEU A 517 -9.09 18.59 -26.18
C LEU A 517 -10.10 19.05 -27.23
N SER A 518 -9.64 19.67 -28.31
CA SER A 518 -10.56 20.19 -29.34
C SER A 518 -9.94 20.21 -30.73
N SER A 519 -10.77 19.98 -31.75
CA SER A 519 -10.51 20.31 -33.15
C SER A 519 -11.05 21.68 -33.56
N GLY A 520 -11.55 22.49 -32.61
CA GLY A 520 -12.18 23.78 -32.86
C GLY A 520 -13.61 23.67 -33.39
N GLY A 521 -14.33 22.59 -33.08
CA GLY A 521 -15.66 22.33 -33.65
C GLY A 521 -15.64 21.99 -35.15
N ALA A 522 -14.49 21.60 -35.69
CA ALA A 522 -14.28 21.28 -37.10
C ALA A 522 -13.89 19.79 -37.29
N PRO A 523 -13.90 19.25 -38.52
CA PRO A 523 -13.50 17.86 -38.78
C PRO A 523 -12.08 17.51 -38.29
N ASP A 524 -11.15 18.47 -38.36
CA ASP A 524 -9.78 18.37 -37.87
C ASP A 524 -9.26 19.72 -37.34
N ALA A 525 -8.15 19.68 -36.60
CA ALA A 525 -7.56 20.86 -35.99
C ALA A 525 -6.97 21.86 -36.99
N THR A 526 -6.71 21.45 -38.25
CA THR A 526 -6.25 22.38 -39.29
C THR A 526 -7.41 23.26 -39.72
N ALA A 527 -8.56 22.66 -40.02
CA ALA A 527 -9.78 23.38 -40.39
C ALA A 527 -10.30 24.27 -39.25
N GLY A 528 -10.20 23.81 -38.00
CA GLY A 528 -10.68 24.56 -36.83
C GLY A 528 -9.66 25.49 -36.18
N ALA A 529 -8.48 25.71 -36.78
CA ALA A 529 -7.38 26.48 -36.17
C ALA A 529 -7.81 27.88 -35.70
N ALA A 530 -8.68 28.56 -36.45
CA ALA A 530 -9.19 29.88 -36.08
C ALA A 530 -10.06 29.84 -34.82
N VAL A 531 -10.93 28.83 -34.68
CA VAL A 531 -11.77 28.64 -33.48
C VAL A 531 -10.91 28.23 -32.29
N LEU A 532 -9.95 27.32 -32.49
CA LEU A 532 -8.98 26.94 -31.45
C LEU A 532 -8.24 28.15 -30.89
N ARG A 533 -7.84 29.10 -31.74
CA ARG A 533 -7.22 30.35 -31.29
C ARG A 533 -8.14 31.18 -30.39
N ARG A 534 -9.43 31.24 -30.69
CA ARG A 534 -10.41 31.89 -29.80
C ARG A 534 -10.61 31.13 -28.50
N MET A 535 -10.60 29.78 -28.55
CA MET A 535 -10.71 28.94 -27.35
C MET A 535 -9.50 29.14 -26.43
N VAL A 536 -8.28 29.19 -26.98
CA VAL A 536 -7.05 29.52 -26.24
C VAL A 536 -7.18 30.91 -25.61
N ALA A 537 -7.64 31.92 -26.37
CA ALA A 537 -7.83 33.26 -25.86
C ALA A 537 -8.87 33.31 -24.72
N ALA A 538 -9.97 32.57 -24.86
CA ALA A 538 -10.98 32.44 -23.81
C ALA A 538 -10.40 31.73 -22.58
N ALA A 539 -9.72 30.58 -22.73
CA ALA A 539 -9.10 29.89 -21.61
C ALA A 539 -8.09 30.78 -20.85
N GLY A 540 -7.27 31.55 -21.58
CA GLY A 540 -6.20 32.35 -21.03
C GLY A 540 -5.21 31.47 -20.25
N ARG A 541 -4.89 31.86 -19.02
CA ARG A 541 -4.02 31.08 -18.12
C ARG A 541 -4.78 30.17 -17.14
N ARG A 542 -6.10 30.03 -17.31
CA ARG A 542 -6.97 29.31 -16.37
C ARG A 542 -7.06 27.82 -16.66
N LEU A 543 -6.86 27.45 -17.93
CA LEU A 543 -6.98 26.09 -18.44
C LEU A 543 -6.10 25.95 -19.69
N THR A 544 -5.56 24.75 -19.91
CA THR A 544 -4.78 24.40 -21.11
C THR A 544 -5.69 23.99 -22.27
N VAL A 545 -5.52 24.56 -23.46
CA VAL A 545 -6.22 24.09 -24.67
C VAL A 545 -5.26 23.31 -25.55
N ALA A 546 -5.61 22.07 -25.85
CA ALA A 546 -4.83 21.17 -26.68
C ALA A 546 -5.53 20.92 -28.02
N ALA A 547 -4.82 21.20 -29.11
CA ALA A 547 -5.31 20.96 -30.46
C ALA A 547 -5.31 19.45 -30.76
N ALA A 548 -6.48 18.92 -31.13
CA ALA A 548 -6.74 17.51 -31.36
C ALA A 548 -7.51 17.28 -32.67
N GLY A 549 -7.29 16.13 -33.31
CA GLY A 549 -7.99 15.75 -34.54
C GLY A 549 -7.14 15.97 -35.79
N GLY A 550 -6.86 14.88 -36.51
CA GLY A 550 -6.13 14.90 -37.78
C GLY A 550 -4.62 15.14 -37.68
N LEU A 551 -4.03 15.09 -36.47
CA LEU A 551 -2.60 15.34 -36.28
C LEU A 551 -1.74 14.22 -36.89
N SER A 552 -0.71 14.64 -37.64
CA SER A 552 0.35 13.82 -38.21
C SER A 552 1.70 14.54 -38.06
N GLU A 553 2.79 13.81 -38.31
CA GLU A 553 4.14 14.34 -38.36
C GLU A 553 4.31 15.51 -39.34
N GLY A 554 3.50 15.54 -40.42
CA GLY A 554 3.57 16.57 -41.46
C GLY A 554 2.79 17.85 -41.15
N ASN A 555 1.85 17.84 -40.20
CA ASN A 555 1.00 19.00 -39.89
C ASN A 555 1.07 19.46 -38.43
N ALA A 556 1.76 18.74 -37.55
CA ALA A 556 1.81 19.06 -36.12
C ALA A 556 2.29 20.51 -35.85
N ALA A 557 3.37 20.94 -36.51
CA ALA A 557 3.92 22.29 -36.33
C ALA A 557 2.99 23.39 -36.86
N SER A 558 2.37 23.19 -38.02
CA SER A 558 1.45 24.19 -38.60
C SER A 558 0.18 24.32 -37.79
N ILE A 559 -0.39 23.21 -37.29
CA ILE A 559 -1.53 23.21 -36.36
C ILE A 559 -1.16 24.00 -35.09
N ALA A 560 -0.04 23.69 -34.45
CA ALA A 560 0.38 24.36 -33.20
C ALA A 560 0.61 25.88 -33.40
N ALA A 561 1.20 26.28 -34.54
CA ALA A 561 1.43 27.68 -34.87
C ALA A 561 0.12 28.43 -35.19
N ALA A 562 -0.76 27.84 -36.00
CA ALA A 562 -2.00 28.47 -36.47
C ALA A 562 -3.08 28.54 -35.37
N SER A 563 -3.21 27.51 -34.54
CA SER A 563 -4.15 27.48 -33.42
C SER A 563 -3.66 28.31 -32.23
N GLY A 564 -2.34 28.39 -32.01
CA GLY A 564 -1.82 28.96 -30.77
C GLY A 564 -2.06 28.08 -29.54
N ALA A 565 -2.46 26.81 -29.73
CA ALA A 565 -2.67 25.86 -28.63
C ALA A 565 -1.42 25.70 -27.77
N ASP A 566 -1.65 25.39 -26.50
CA ASP A 566 -0.61 25.17 -25.49
C ASP A 566 0.06 23.80 -25.67
N GLU A 567 -0.72 22.85 -26.17
CA GLU A 567 -0.32 21.48 -26.40
C GLU A 567 -0.99 20.92 -27.67
N VAL A 568 -0.54 19.75 -28.11
CA VAL A 568 -1.15 19.01 -29.21
C VAL A 568 -1.41 17.56 -28.83
N HIS A 569 -2.42 16.98 -29.45
CA HIS A 569 -2.90 15.63 -29.20
C HIS A 569 -3.08 14.87 -30.52
N GLY A 570 -2.57 13.64 -30.60
CA GLY A 570 -2.76 12.80 -31.78
C GLY A 570 -2.55 11.31 -31.52
N SER A 571 -2.98 10.46 -32.47
CA SER A 571 -2.78 9.01 -32.36
C SER A 571 -1.48 8.51 -33.01
N LEU A 572 -0.99 9.20 -34.06
CA LEU A 572 0.28 8.91 -34.76
C LEU A 572 0.49 7.42 -35.08
N ARG A 573 -0.60 6.74 -35.46
CA ARG A 573 -0.61 5.28 -35.69
C ARG A 573 -0.16 4.89 -37.09
N CYS A 574 0.40 3.69 -37.21
CA CYS A 574 0.58 2.96 -38.46
C CYS A 574 -0.27 1.68 -38.47
N VAL A 575 -0.49 1.10 -39.65
CA VAL A 575 -1.18 -0.19 -39.80
C VAL A 575 -0.13 -1.30 -39.79
N GLN A 576 -0.34 -2.32 -38.96
CA GLN A 576 0.48 -3.52 -38.89
C GLN A 576 -0.33 -4.73 -39.35
N GLY A 577 0.23 -5.50 -40.28
CA GLY A 577 -0.38 -6.75 -40.72
C GLY A 577 -0.30 -7.83 -39.63
N SER A 578 -1.33 -8.66 -39.54
CA SER A 578 -1.38 -9.79 -38.64
C SER A 578 -0.34 -10.85 -39.00
N ALA A 579 0.28 -11.44 -37.98
CA ALA A 579 1.19 -12.58 -38.10
C ALA A 579 0.46 -13.92 -38.33
N MET A 580 -0.87 -13.93 -38.37
CA MET A 580 -1.68 -15.11 -38.66
C MET A 580 -1.31 -15.69 -40.04
N LEU A 581 -0.80 -16.93 -40.05
CA LEU A 581 -0.40 -17.65 -41.26
C LEU A 581 -1.60 -18.15 -42.07
N HIS A 582 -2.69 -18.48 -41.38
CA HIS A 582 -3.95 -18.89 -42.02
C HIS A 582 -4.92 -17.71 -42.08
N ARG A 583 -5.52 -17.51 -43.26
CA ARG A 583 -6.64 -16.60 -43.47
C ARG A 583 -7.75 -17.36 -44.19
N PRO A 584 -9.02 -17.24 -43.75
CA PRO A 584 -10.13 -17.91 -44.41
C PRO A 584 -10.31 -17.35 -45.83
N GLU A 585 -10.57 -18.23 -46.80
CA GLU A 585 -10.83 -17.82 -48.19
C GLU A 585 -12.12 -17.00 -48.31
N THR A 586 -13.09 -17.26 -47.43
CA THR A 586 -14.31 -16.47 -47.29
C THR A 586 -14.13 -15.44 -46.17
N PRO A 587 -14.30 -14.13 -46.44
CA PRO A 587 -14.21 -13.11 -45.40
C PRO A 587 -15.21 -13.35 -44.27
N VAL A 588 -14.71 -13.44 -43.04
CA VAL A 588 -15.50 -13.47 -41.81
C VAL A 588 -15.30 -12.15 -41.10
N TYR A 589 -16.39 -11.56 -40.60
CA TYR A 589 -16.38 -10.28 -39.91
C TYR A 589 -16.82 -10.47 -38.47
N MET A 590 -16.02 -9.99 -37.52
CA MET A 590 -16.34 -10.04 -36.10
C MET A 590 -17.24 -8.87 -35.68
N GLY A 591 -17.02 -7.70 -36.29
CA GLY A 591 -17.81 -6.49 -36.05
C GLY A 591 -18.79 -6.15 -37.18
N SER A 592 -19.35 -4.95 -37.14
CA SER A 592 -20.29 -4.47 -38.17
C SER A 592 -19.68 -4.52 -39.57
N GLN A 593 -20.42 -5.08 -40.54
CA GLN A 593 -19.96 -5.50 -41.88
C GLN A 593 -19.36 -4.41 -42.81
N LYS A 594 -19.24 -3.15 -42.41
CA LYS A 594 -18.72 -2.08 -43.29
C LYS A 594 -18.03 -0.97 -42.51
N VAL A 595 -16.76 -1.14 -42.20
CA VAL A 595 -15.86 0.01 -42.01
C VAL A 595 -14.98 0.12 -43.27
N HIS A 596 -15.41 0.95 -44.23
CA HIS A 596 -14.61 1.40 -45.39
C HIS A 596 -14.14 0.32 -46.38
N GLY A 597 -14.81 -0.83 -46.48
CA GLY A 597 -14.55 -1.81 -47.55
C GLY A 597 -13.17 -2.47 -47.51
N ARG A 598 -12.52 -2.52 -46.34
CA ARG A 598 -11.20 -3.16 -46.14
C ARG A 598 -11.32 -4.37 -45.21
N GLU A 599 -10.46 -5.37 -45.44
CA GLU A 599 -10.28 -6.50 -44.53
C GLU A 599 -9.58 -6.04 -43.24
N THR A 600 -10.35 -5.76 -42.18
CA THR A 600 -9.78 -5.22 -40.93
C THR A 600 -9.36 -6.28 -39.92
N GLU A 601 -9.81 -7.53 -40.05
CA GLU A 601 -9.60 -8.58 -39.04
C GLU A 601 -8.13 -9.02 -38.90
N PHE A 602 -7.34 -8.78 -39.96
CA PHE A 602 -5.92 -9.13 -40.01
C PHE A 602 -5.02 -7.90 -40.03
N GLU A 603 -5.52 -6.76 -39.55
CA GLU A 603 -4.78 -5.52 -39.40
C GLU A 603 -4.94 -4.97 -37.98
N THR A 604 -3.87 -4.47 -37.41
CA THR A 604 -3.90 -3.73 -36.15
C THR A 604 -3.33 -2.34 -36.35
N LYS A 605 -3.83 -1.34 -35.62
CA LYS A 605 -3.28 0.02 -35.64
C LYS A 605 -2.53 0.26 -34.35
N VAL A 606 -1.25 0.58 -34.46
CA VAL A 606 -0.35 0.78 -33.31
C VAL A 606 0.33 2.13 -33.48
N ALA A 607 0.56 2.85 -32.37
CA ALA A 607 1.34 4.08 -32.41
C ALA A 607 2.74 3.80 -32.99
N ASP A 608 3.20 4.66 -33.88
CA ASP A 608 4.47 4.49 -34.56
C ASP A 608 5.55 5.37 -33.91
N ARG A 609 6.62 4.74 -33.42
CA ARG A 609 7.72 5.45 -32.74
C ARG A 609 8.33 6.56 -33.61
N GLU A 610 8.54 6.29 -34.90
CA GLU A 610 9.20 7.22 -35.81
C GLU A 610 8.30 8.42 -36.13
N ARG A 611 7.00 8.17 -36.34
CA ARG A 611 6.00 9.25 -36.51
C ARG A 611 5.89 10.12 -35.27
N VAL A 612 5.89 9.52 -34.09
CA VAL A 612 5.90 10.27 -32.81
C VAL A 612 7.17 11.11 -32.71
N ALA A 613 8.35 10.54 -32.96
CA ALA A 613 9.62 11.28 -32.92
C ALA A 613 9.68 12.43 -33.94
N ALA A 614 9.17 12.21 -35.15
CA ALA A 614 9.10 13.23 -36.19
C ALA A 614 8.15 14.38 -35.79
N ALA A 615 6.99 14.06 -35.22
CA ALA A 615 6.06 15.07 -34.70
C ALA A 615 6.69 15.86 -33.55
N VAL A 616 7.36 15.20 -32.61
CA VAL A 616 8.10 15.86 -31.52
C VAL A 616 9.13 16.82 -32.10
N ALA A 617 9.98 16.38 -33.03
CA ALA A 617 10.99 17.23 -33.66
C ALA A 617 10.38 18.46 -34.36
N ALA A 618 9.28 18.28 -35.10
CA ALA A 618 8.59 19.38 -35.77
C ALA A 618 8.07 20.42 -34.75
N LEU A 619 7.46 19.95 -33.66
CA LEU A 619 6.89 20.81 -32.62
C LEU A 619 7.94 21.50 -31.74
N GLN A 620 9.16 20.96 -31.62
CA GLN A 620 10.26 21.63 -30.92
C GLN A 620 10.50 23.03 -31.48
N THR A 621 10.42 23.20 -32.80
CA THR A 621 10.59 24.50 -33.47
C THR A 621 9.51 25.53 -33.11
N VAL A 622 8.33 25.09 -32.70
CA VAL A 622 7.19 25.96 -32.35
C VAL A 622 7.18 26.29 -30.85
N TYR A 623 7.53 25.33 -29.99
CA TYR A 623 7.45 25.48 -28.54
C TYR A 623 8.76 25.93 -27.86
N SER A 624 9.89 25.91 -28.57
CA SER A 624 11.18 26.45 -28.09
C SER A 624 11.12 27.98 -27.92
N GLY A 625 10.45 28.44 -26.87
CA GLY A 625 10.29 29.87 -26.56
C GLY A 625 8.93 30.25 -25.97
N ARG A 626 7.94 29.35 -25.98
CA ARG A 626 6.64 29.58 -25.32
C ARG A 626 6.75 29.21 -23.83
N ARG A 627 6.26 30.09 -22.93
CA ARG A 627 6.04 29.73 -21.53
C ARG A 627 4.73 28.95 -21.40
N PRO A 628 4.67 27.88 -20.58
CA PRO A 628 3.41 27.17 -20.34
C PRO A 628 2.35 28.07 -19.71
N ALA A 629 1.08 27.85 -20.05
CA ALA A 629 -0.04 28.68 -19.61
C ALA A 629 -0.36 28.51 -18.11
N VAL A 630 -0.20 27.29 -17.57
CA VAL A 630 -0.54 26.91 -16.19
C VAL A 630 0.70 26.29 -15.52
N GLU A 631 1.06 26.77 -14.32
CA GLU A 631 2.14 26.21 -13.47
C GLU A 631 1.64 25.08 -12.56
#